data_AF-A0AAV6TPI9-F1
#
_entry.id   AF-A0AAV6TPI9-F1
#
_cell.length_a   1.000
_cell.length_b   1.000
_cell.length_c   1.000
_cell.angle_alpha   90.00
_cell.angle_beta   90.00
_cell.angle_gamma   90.00
#
_symmetry.space_group_name_H-M   'P 1'
#
loop_
_entity.id
_entity.type
_entity.pdbx_description
1 polymer ?
#
loop_
_entity_poly.entity_id
_entity_poly.type
_entity_poly.pdbx_seq_one_letter_code
_entity_poly.pdbx_strand_id
1 'polypeptide(L)'
;MSDRTKICRSIKEAKRVCWAQELIAKPSQGAAIEVSSRHKASSHFLRSGDFTTFADWRFVHKARLNGNTTWNESISQCHRCNAPLESTLHVLSLCKPNMGRRTARHNAIVERIHHAKRRDWQVYSKNQVLGNDRLRPDLVLTKGSQEALILDITVPYENRYQAFENARNEKSRKYAAIASLLAKDFKKVSVAAIIVGALGSWDPANDAVLRRFTNKRYVSKLRKLCVSDAINHFRPHESRLRERAAILANAAADEIPDFADDSPAN
;
A
#
# COMPACT_ATOMS: atom_id res chain seq x y z
N MET A 1 30.62 -30.29 -17.28
CA MET A 1 30.23 -29.80 -15.93
C MET A 1 30.68 -30.81 -14.89
N SER A 2 31.51 -30.39 -13.93
CA SER A 2 32.02 -31.23 -12.83
C SER A 2 30.87 -31.79 -11.98
N ASP A 3 31.01 -33.01 -11.44
CA ASP A 3 29.99 -33.65 -10.58
C ASP A 3 29.69 -32.83 -9.31
N ARG A 4 30.68 -32.10 -8.79
CA ARG A 4 30.47 -31.10 -7.73
C ARG A 4 29.47 -30.03 -8.15
N THR A 5 29.54 -29.54 -9.39
CA THR A 5 28.58 -28.54 -9.91
C THR A 5 27.17 -29.11 -10.00
N LYS A 6 27.02 -30.39 -10.39
CA LYS A 6 25.72 -31.07 -10.45
C LYS A 6 25.12 -31.23 -9.05
N ILE A 7 25.91 -31.70 -8.09
CA ILE A 7 25.48 -31.86 -6.68
C ILE A 7 25.09 -30.51 -6.07
N CYS A 8 25.90 -29.47 -6.23
CA CYS A 8 25.56 -28.13 -5.74
C CYS A 8 24.28 -27.58 -6.37
N ARG A 9 24.03 -27.84 -7.66
CA ARG A 9 22.80 -27.45 -8.34
C ARG A 9 21.58 -28.18 -7.76
N SER A 10 21.68 -29.49 -7.57
CA SER A 10 20.61 -30.30 -6.97
C SER A 10 20.27 -29.86 -5.54
N ILE A 11 21.27 -29.59 -4.70
CA ILE A 11 21.05 -29.10 -3.33
C ILE A 11 20.38 -27.71 -3.34
N LYS A 12 20.83 -26.79 -4.21
CA LYS A 12 20.22 -25.46 -4.34
C LYS A 12 18.77 -25.55 -4.80
N GLU A 13 18.48 -26.46 -5.74
CA GLU A 13 17.12 -26.68 -6.23
C GLU A 13 16.22 -27.30 -5.16
N ALA A 14 16.69 -28.32 -4.44
CA ALA A 14 15.95 -28.93 -3.32
C ALA A 14 15.63 -27.90 -2.22
N LYS A 15 16.61 -27.06 -1.83
CA LYS A 15 16.40 -25.95 -0.88
C LYS A 15 15.39 -24.93 -1.41
N ARG A 16 15.46 -24.58 -2.70
CA ARG A 16 14.51 -23.66 -3.34
C ARG A 16 13.09 -24.23 -3.32
N VAL A 17 12.91 -25.51 -3.64
CA VAL A 17 11.61 -26.19 -3.64
C VAL A 17 11.02 -26.22 -2.23
N CYS A 18 11.81 -26.64 -1.23
CA CYS A 18 11.37 -26.66 0.16
C CYS A 18 10.95 -25.26 0.64
N TRP A 19 11.79 -24.25 0.41
CA TRP A 19 11.48 -22.86 0.75
C TRP A 19 10.23 -22.33 0.03
N ALA A 20 10.02 -22.70 -1.24
CA ALA A 20 8.82 -22.32 -1.97
C ALA A 20 7.55 -22.95 -1.36
N GLN A 21 7.62 -24.22 -0.95
CA GLN A 21 6.51 -24.90 -0.28
C GLN A 21 6.17 -24.25 1.07
N GLU A 22 7.19 -23.94 1.88
CA GLU A 22 7.01 -23.20 3.14
C GLU A 22 6.37 -21.83 2.92
N LEU A 23 6.83 -21.09 1.91
CA LEU A 23 6.25 -19.80 1.54
C LEU A 23 4.78 -19.93 1.14
N ILE A 24 4.45 -20.89 0.28
CA ILE A 24 3.08 -21.13 -0.19
C ILE A 24 2.15 -21.51 0.97
N ALA A 25 2.66 -22.27 1.95
CA ALA A 25 1.91 -22.70 3.12
C ALA A 25 1.56 -21.56 4.10
N LYS A 26 2.19 -20.38 3.99
CA LYS A 26 1.89 -19.25 4.88
C LYS A 26 0.47 -18.70 4.61
N PRO A 27 -0.39 -18.56 5.64
CA PRO A 27 -1.79 -18.16 5.46
C PRO A 27 -2.01 -16.82 4.73
N SER A 28 -1.10 -15.88 4.92
CA SER A 28 -1.14 -14.55 4.30
C SER A 28 -0.46 -14.49 2.94
N GLN A 29 0.17 -15.58 2.48
CA GLN A 29 0.92 -15.59 1.22
C GLN A 29 -0.02 -15.40 0.03
N GLY A 30 0.40 -14.53 -0.89
CA GLY A 30 -0.34 -14.24 -2.11
C GLY A 30 -1.56 -13.35 -1.92
N ALA A 31 -1.94 -12.96 -0.69
CA ALA A 31 -3.10 -12.11 -0.44
C ALA A 31 -2.99 -10.75 -1.14
N ALA A 32 -1.86 -10.06 -1.00
CA ALA A 32 -1.60 -8.79 -1.68
C ALA A 32 -1.41 -8.97 -3.20
N ILE A 33 -0.82 -10.09 -3.62
CA ILE A 33 -0.62 -10.40 -5.04
C ILE A 33 -1.97 -10.61 -5.73
N GLU A 34 -2.88 -11.35 -5.12
CA GLU A 34 -4.25 -11.56 -5.61
C GLU A 34 -4.93 -10.24 -5.92
N VAL A 35 -4.93 -9.29 -4.96
CA VAL A 35 -5.55 -7.99 -5.15
C VAL A 35 -4.84 -7.19 -6.26
N SER A 36 -3.50 -7.17 -6.25
CA SER A 36 -2.72 -6.42 -7.26
C SER A 36 -2.86 -6.98 -8.68
N SER A 37 -3.16 -8.28 -8.83
CA SER A 37 -3.34 -8.93 -10.13
C SER A 37 -4.65 -8.52 -10.83
N ARG A 38 -5.64 -8.03 -10.07
CA ARG A 38 -6.96 -7.66 -10.61
C ARG A 38 -6.93 -6.45 -11.54
N HIS A 39 -5.88 -5.62 -11.47
CA HIS A 39 -5.77 -4.47 -12.35
C HIS A 39 -4.32 -4.13 -12.72
N LYS A 40 -4.03 -3.99 -14.02
CA LYS A 40 -2.67 -3.72 -14.54
C LYS A 40 -1.98 -2.48 -13.97
N ALA A 41 -2.74 -1.45 -13.56
CA ALA A 41 -2.17 -0.24 -12.98
C ALA A 41 -1.47 -0.49 -11.64
N SER A 42 -1.86 -1.54 -10.89
CA SER A 42 -1.25 -1.92 -9.62
C SER A 42 0.21 -2.35 -9.75
N SER A 43 0.64 -2.66 -10.96
CA SER A 43 1.97 -3.20 -11.26
C SER A 43 2.63 -2.45 -12.42
N HIS A 44 2.19 -1.22 -12.70
CA HIS A 44 2.69 -0.44 -13.84
C HIS A 44 4.20 -0.16 -13.76
N PHE A 45 4.70 0.09 -12.54
CA PHE A 45 6.10 0.39 -12.26
C PHE A 45 7.04 -0.83 -12.38
N LEU A 46 6.52 -2.06 -12.54
CA LEU A 46 7.35 -3.26 -12.60
C LEU A 46 8.34 -3.23 -13.76
N ARG A 47 7.93 -2.69 -14.91
CA ARG A 47 8.75 -2.65 -16.14
C ARG A 47 9.31 -1.26 -16.43
N SER A 48 8.51 -0.20 -16.27
CA SER A 48 8.92 1.15 -16.64
C SER A 48 9.50 1.97 -15.49
N GLY A 49 9.23 1.60 -14.24
CA GLY A 49 9.55 2.43 -13.07
C GLY A 49 8.79 3.75 -13.00
N ASP A 50 7.78 3.98 -13.86
CA ASP A 50 7.06 5.26 -13.91
C ASP A 50 6.55 5.66 -12.52
N PHE A 51 6.74 6.93 -12.14
CA PHE A 51 6.17 7.56 -10.93
C PHE A 51 6.53 6.91 -9.58
N THR A 52 7.41 5.91 -9.56
CA THR A 52 7.79 5.17 -8.36
C THR A 52 9.30 5.21 -8.21
N THR A 53 9.80 5.67 -7.05
CA THR A 53 11.25 5.72 -6.82
C THR A 53 11.83 4.30 -6.69
N PHE A 54 13.13 4.14 -6.89
CA PHE A 54 13.78 2.84 -6.70
C PHE A 54 13.60 2.28 -5.27
N ALA A 55 13.62 3.16 -4.26
CA ALA A 55 13.40 2.75 -2.86
C ALA A 55 11.99 2.21 -2.65
N ASP A 56 10.98 2.91 -3.19
CA ASP A 56 9.57 2.52 -3.12
C ASP A 56 9.29 1.23 -3.90
N TRP A 57 9.90 1.10 -5.09
CA TRP A 57 9.89 -0.12 -5.88
C TRP A 57 10.47 -1.29 -5.07
N ARG A 58 11.67 -1.15 -4.51
CA ARG A 58 12.31 -2.22 -3.72
C ARG A 58 11.48 -2.61 -2.51
N PHE A 59 10.85 -1.64 -1.84
CA PHE A 59 9.99 -1.88 -0.69
C PHE A 59 8.74 -2.69 -1.06
N VAL A 60 7.96 -2.21 -2.05
CA VAL A 60 6.63 -2.76 -2.35
C VAL A 60 6.71 -4.22 -2.82
N HIS A 61 7.76 -4.59 -3.55
CA HIS A 61 7.97 -5.98 -4.01
C HIS A 61 8.13 -6.93 -2.84
N LYS A 62 8.98 -6.58 -1.87
CA LYS A 62 9.18 -7.38 -0.66
C LYS A 62 7.92 -7.43 0.18
N ALA A 63 7.24 -6.29 0.34
CA ALA A 63 6.05 -6.19 1.16
C ALA A 63 4.87 -7.01 0.61
N ARG A 64 4.66 -7.03 -0.71
CA ARG A 64 3.58 -7.84 -1.34
C ARG A 64 3.79 -9.35 -1.23
N LEU A 65 5.05 -9.79 -1.13
CA LEU A 65 5.41 -11.20 -0.99
C LEU A 65 5.51 -11.66 0.46
N ASN A 66 5.12 -10.81 1.43
CA ASN A 66 5.42 -10.98 2.86
C ASN A 66 6.90 -11.32 3.13
N GLY A 67 7.78 -10.87 2.23
CA GLY A 67 9.22 -11.17 2.22
C GLY A 67 10.05 -10.14 2.96
N ASN A 68 9.43 -9.16 3.63
CA ASN A 68 10.14 -8.35 4.62
C ASN A 68 10.32 -9.18 5.89
N THR A 69 11.44 -9.92 5.92
CA THR A 69 11.86 -10.81 7.01
C THR A 69 12.01 -10.11 8.36
N THR A 70 12.07 -8.77 8.39
CA THR A 70 11.99 -7.98 9.64
C THR A 70 10.66 -8.12 10.38
N TRP A 71 9.62 -8.67 9.74
CA TRP A 71 8.27 -8.82 10.28
C TRP A 71 7.82 -10.28 10.39
N ASN A 72 8.70 -11.23 10.12
CA ASN A 72 8.36 -12.66 10.15
C ASN A 72 8.87 -13.31 11.44
N GLU A 73 7.90 -13.74 12.25
CA GLU A 73 7.90 -14.97 13.08
C GLU A 73 8.68 -15.01 14.40
N SER A 74 9.42 -13.98 14.83
CA SER A 74 9.99 -13.99 16.19
C SER A 74 10.19 -12.63 16.87
N ILE A 75 9.69 -11.53 16.31
CA ILE A 75 9.87 -10.20 16.90
C ILE A 75 8.61 -9.74 17.63
N SER A 76 8.86 -9.45 18.90
CA SER A 76 8.04 -8.86 19.94
C SER A 76 7.40 -7.54 19.52
N GLN A 77 6.51 -7.07 20.39
CA GLN A 77 5.76 -5.82 20.32
C GLN A 77 6.35 -4.71 19.42
N CYS A 78 5.50 -4.00 18.69
CA CYS A 78 5.91 -2.88 17.85
C CYS A 78 6.83 -1.91 18.57
N HIS A 79 8.06 -1.75 18.09
CA HIS A 79 9.07 -0.91 18.76
C HIS A 79 8.70 0.58 18.87
N ARG A 80 7.66 1.04 18.15
CA ARG A 80 7.22 2.44 18.19
C ARG A 80 5.98 2.68 19.05
N CYS A 81 5.14 1.66 19.23
CA CYS A 81 3.87 1.83 19.93
C CYS A 81 3.45 0.64 20.79
N ASN A 82 4.34 -0.31 21.00
CA ASN A 82 4.19 -1.52 21.82
C ASN A 82 2.98 -2.40 21.48
N ALA A 83 2.46 -2.31 20.25
CA ALA A 83 1.39 -3.19 19.80
C ALA A 83 1.87 -4.65 19.80
N PRO A 84 1.07 -5.64 20.17
CA PRO A 84 1.52 -7.01 20.47
C PRO A 84 2.23 -7.73 19.32
N LEU A 85 1.97 -7.31 18.07
CA LEU A 85 2.60 -7.86 16.88
C LEU A 85 3.01 -6.74 15.91
N GLU A 86 4.32 -6.59 15.67
CA GLU A 86 4.81 -5.71 14.60
C GLU A 86 4.72 -6.43 13.25
N SER A 87 3.58 -6.29 12.58
CA SER A 87 3.35 -6.83 11.23
C SER A 87 3.37 -5.75 10.16
N THR A 88 3.51 -6.15 8.90
CA THR A 88 3.40 -5.24 7.75
C THR A 88 2.05 -4.52 7.75
N LEU A 89 0.95 -5.22 8.06
CA LEU A 89 -0.38 -4.64 8.30
C LEU A 89 -0.34 -3.58 9.41
N HIS A 90 0.25 -3.91 10.57
CA HIS A 90 0.33 -2.99 11.68
C HIS A 90 1.05 -1.70 11.27
N VAL A 91 2.27 -1.82 10.74
CA VAL A 91 3.12 -0.66 10.42
C VAL A 91 2.50 0.23 9.34
N LEU A 92 1.86 -0.37 8.32
CA LEU A 92 1.26 0.35 7.19
C LEU A 92 -0.09 0.98 7.49
N SER A 93 -0.90 0.33 8.32
CA SER A 93 -2.34 0.60 8.36
C SER A 93 -2.89 0.83 9.75
N LEU A 94 -2.17 0.49 10.84
CA LEU A 94 -2.69 0.59 12.22
C LEU A 94 -1.80 1.44 13.15
N CYS A 95 -0.47 1.41 12.96
CA CYS A 95 0.52 2.01 13.85
C CYS A 95 0.27 3.52 14.05
N LYS A 96 0.01 3.93 15.30
CA LYS A 96 -0.28 5.33 15.67
C LYS A 96 0.88 6.28 15.31
N PRO A 97 2.16 5.96 15.61
CA PRO A 97 3.31 6.75 15.14
C PRO A 97 3.39 6.97 13.63
N ASN A 98 2.78 6.09 12.82
CA ASN A 98 2.73 6.25 11.36
C ASN A 98 1.45 6.93 10.87
N MET A 99 0.59 7.44 11.77
CA MET A 99 -0.66 8.11 11.38
C MET A 99 -0.41 9.27 10.39
N GLY A 100 0.57 10.14 10.66
CA GLY A 100 0.91 11.24 9.75
C GLY A 100 1.24 10.77 8.33
N ARG A 101 1.98 9.66 8.19
CA ARG A 101 2.28 9.05 6.88
C ARG A 101 1.06 8.45 6.22
N ARG A 102 0.20 7.76 6.99
CA ARG A 102 -1.09 7.21 6.50
C ARG A 102 -1.99 8.33 5.97
N THR A 103 -2.09 9.43 6.71
CA THR A 103 -2.86 10.62 6.32
C THR A 103 -2.25 11.31 5.11
N ALA A 104 -0.92 11.46 5.03
CA ALA A 104 -0.25 12.07 3.88
C ALA A 104 -0.53 11.27 2.59
N ARG A 105 -0.41 9.94 2.65
CA ARG A 105 -0.77 9.03 1.55
C ARG A 105 -2.21 9.21 1.09
N HIS A 106 -3.13 9.19 2.05
CA HIS A 106 -4.55 9.39 1.78
C HIS A 106 -4.79 10.73 1.09
N ASN A 107 -4.26 11.81 1.67
CA ASN A 107 -4.45 13.17 1.15
C ASN A 107 -3.84 13.35 -0.24
N ALA A 108 -2.69 12.74 -0.53
CA ALA A 108 -2.11 12.78 -1.88
C ALA A 108 -3.08 12.21 -2.93
N ILE A 109 -3.73 11.08 -2.61
CA ILE A 109 -4.75 10.48 -3.49
C ILE A 109 -5.99 11.39 -3.58
N VAL A 110 -6.47 11.94 -2.46
CA VAL A 110 -7.58 12.91 -2.45
C VAL A 110 -7.29 14.09 -3.37
N GLU A 111 -6.09 14.68 -3.30
CA GLU A 111 -5.71 15.80 -4.17
C GLU A 111 -5.69 15.39 -5.65
N ARG A 112 -5.16 14.21 -5.98
CA ARG A 112 -5.20 13.71 -7.37
C ARG A 112 -6.62 13.58 -7.89
N ILE A 113 -7.54 13.05 -7.08
CA ILE A 113 -8.95 12.92 -7.45
C ILE A 113 -9.61 14.30 -7.58
N HIS A 114 -9.34 15.21 -6.65
CA HIS A 114 -9.82 16.59 -6.66
C HIS A 114 -9.40 17.34 -7.94
N HIS A 115 -8.16 17.17 -8.39
CA HIS A 115 -7.64 17.80 -9.61
C HIS A 115 -8.02 17.06 -10.89
N ALA A 116 -8.47 15.80 -10.82
CA ALA A 116 -8.86 15.00 -11.99
C ALA A 116 -10.24 15.35 -12.56
N LYS A 117 -11.05 16.11 -11.82
CA LYS A 117 -12.42 16.46 -12.22
C LYS A 117 -12.43 17.29 -13.51
N ARG A 118 -13.43 17.04 -14.35
CA ARG A 118 -13.73 17.84 -15.54
C ARG A 118 -14.35 19.19 -15.15
N ARG A 119 -14.32 20.16 -16.07
CA ARG A 119 -14.89 21.50 -15.85
C ARG A 119 -16.39 21.52 -15.55
N ASP A 120 -17.14 20.52 -16.03
CA ASP A 120 -18.59 20.39 -15.76
C ASP A 120 -18.90 19.84 -14.37
N TRP A 121 -17.87 19.44 -13.60
CA TRP A 121 -18.01 19.00 -12.21
C TRP A 121 -17.37 20.02 -11.26
N GLN A 122 -18.14 20.47 -10.28
CA GLN A 122 -17.72 21.42 -9.27
C GLN A 122 -17.47 20.73 -7.93
N VAL A 123 -16.63 21.32 -7.09
CA VAL A 123 -16.43 20.87 -5.72
C VAL A 123 -17.50 21.55 -4.86
N TYR A 124 -18.45 20.76 -4.38
CA TYR A 124 -19.46 21.24 -3.44
C TYR A 124 -18.88 21.35 -2.04
N SER A 125 -18.13 20.33 -1.61
CA SER A 125 -17.40 20.36 -0.35
C SER A 125 -16.16 19.49 -0.44
N LYS A 126 -15.14 19.83 0.35
CA LYS A 126 -13.90 19.06 0.47
C LYS A 126 -13.51 19.01 1.92
N ASN A 127 -13.47 17.81 2.50
CA ASN A 127 -13.18 17.63 3.91
C ASN A 127 -14.01 18.63 4.74
N GLN A 128 -15.34 18.62 4.64
CA GLN A 128 -16.21 19.47 5.46
C GLN A 128 -17.32 18.62 6.08
N VAL A 129 -17.77 19.05 7.26
CA VAL A 129 -18.91 18.42 7.93
C VAL A 129 -20.16 18.69 7.11
N LEU A 130 -20.91 17.63 6.81
CA LEU A 130 -22.23 17.72 6.19
C LEU A 130 -23.26 17.11 7.12
N GLY A 131 -24.43 17.75 7.21
CA GLY A 131 -25.49 17.35 8.14
C GLY A 131 -25.09 17.50 9.61
N ASN A 132 -25.87 16.87 10.49
CA ASN A 132 -25.73 17.02 11.94
C ASN A 132 -24.80 15.97 12.57
N ASP A 133 -24.52 14.87 11.85
CA ASP A 133 -23.80 13.70 12.38
C ASP A 133 -22.27 13.86 12.39
N ARG A 134 -21.76 15.10 12.25
CA ARG A 134 -20.32 15.42 12.14
C ARG A 134 -19.58 14.59 11.07
N LEU A 135 -20.31 14.03 10.11
CA LEU A 135 -19.74 13.22 9.04
C LEU A 135 -19.03 14.13 8.04
N ARG A 136 -17.80 13.74 7.70
CA ARG A 136 -16.91 14.49 6.81
C ARG A 136 -16.49 13.56 5.66
N PRO A 137 -17.19 13.58 4.51
CA PRO A 137 -16.67 12.96 3.30
C PRO A 137 -15.41 13.70 2.83
N ASP A 138 -14.51 13.00 2.14
CA ASP A 138 -13.29 13.63 1.63
C ASP A 138 -13.59 14.65 0.53
N LEU A 139 -14.53 14.32 -0.36
CA LEU A 139 -14.88 15.17 -1.49
C LEU A 139 -16.34 14.94 -1.90
N VAL A 140 -17.10 16.02 -2.08
CA VAL A 140 -18.41 15.97 -2.73
C VAL A 140 -18.31 16.76 -4.03
N LEU A 141 -18.55 16.07 -5.14
CA LEU A 141 -18.57 16.65 -6.48
C LEU A 141 -20.00 16.80 -6.97
N THR A 142 -20.31 17.90 -7.64
CA THR A 142 -21.64 18.16 -8.20
C THR A 142 -21.57 18.51 -9.67
N LYS A 143 -22.63 18.18 -10.41
CA LYS A 143 -22.83 18.55 -11.81
C LYS A 143 -24.12 19.36 -11.92
N GLY A 144 -24.01 20.67 -11.64
CA GLY A 144 -25.18 21.53 -11.43
C GLY A 144 -26.09 20.96 -10.33
N SER A 145 -27.40 21.17 -10.45
CA SER A 145 -28.41 20.55 -9.58
C SER A 145 -28.81 19.13 -10.00
N GLN A 146 -28.18 18.58 -11.05
CA GLN A 146 -28.57 17.28 -11.59
C GLN A 146 -28.01 16.10 -10.77
N GLU A 147 -26.75 16.20 -10.35
CA GLU A 147 -26.05 15.06 -9.74
C GLU A 147 -25.08 15.52 -8.65
N ALA A 148 -25.12 14.85 -7.49
CA ALA A 148 -24.11 14.91 -6.45
C ALA A 148 -23.44 13.54 -6.26
N LEU A 149 -22.12 13.55 -6.15
CA LEU A 149 -21.28 12.38 -5.99
C LEU A 149 -20.43 12.56 -4.74
N ILE A 150 -20.78 11.82 -3.69
CA ILE A 150 -20.02 11.76 -2.45
C ILE A 150 -18.89 10.76 -2.66
N LEU A 151 -17.65 11.24 -2.58
CA LEU A 151 -16.43 10.47 -2.74
C LEU A 151 -15.68 10.37 -1.41
N ASP A 152 -15.28 9.15 -1.09
CA ASP A 152 -14.42 8.88 0.05
C ASP A 152 -13.26 7.97 -0.39
N ILE A 153 -12.05 8.40 -0.09
CA ILE A 153 -10.82 7.71 -0.45
C ILE A 153 -10.49 6.78 0.70
N THR A 154 -10.26 5.51 0.40
CA THR A 154 -9.86 4.54 1.42
C THR A 154 -8.59 3.82 1.00
N VAL A 155 -7.64 3.73 1.93
CA VAL A 155 -6.36 3.07 1.72
C VAL A 155 -6.20 1.86 2.64
N PRO A 156 -6.96 0.77 2.39
CA PRO A 156 -6.94 -0.40 3.24
C PRO A 156 -5.68 -1.25 2.99
N TYR A 157 -5.34 -2.11 3.94
CA TYR A 157 -4.32 -3.14 3.70
C TYR A 157 -4.88 -4.25 2.80
N GLU A 158 -4.08 -4.74 1.85
CA GLU A 158 -4.49 -5.80 0.92
C GLU A 158 -4.48 -7.20 1.54
N ASN A 159 -5.40 -7.45 2.47
CA ASN A 159 -5.70 -8.79 2.96
C ASN A 159 -6.82 -9.42 2.14
N ARG A 160 -6.47 -9.93 0.94
CA ARG A 160 -7.42 -10.45 -0.07
C ARG A 160 -8.37 -9.36 -0.60
N TYR A 161 -9.12 -9.70 -1.63
CA TYR A 161 -10.05 -8.72 -2.23
C TYR A 161 -11.22 -8.35 -1.31
N GLN A 162 -11.61 -9.24 -0.41
CA GLN A 162 -12.67 -9.00 0.56
C GLN A 162 -12.41 -7.74 1.42
N ALA A 163 -11.14 -7.40 1.71
CA ALA A 163 -10.80 -6.16 2.41
C ALA A 163 -11.26 -4.90 1.65
N PHE A 164 -11.22 -4.93 0.31
CA PHE A 164 -11.67 -3.83 -0.53
C PHE A 164 -13.20 -3.76 -0.58
N GLU A 165 -13.86 -4.91 -0.71
CA GLU A 165 -15.34 -4.98 -0.69
C GLU A 165 -15.91 -4.49 0.65
N ASN A 166 -15.32 -4.94 1.76
CA ASN A 166 -15.70 -4.51 3.11
C ASN A 166 -15.50 -3.00 3.28
N ALA A 167 -14.35 -2.45 2.89
CA ALA A 167 -14.08 -1.03 2.96
C ALA A 167 -15.08 -0.21 2.12
N ARG A 168 -15.44 -0.68 0.93
CA ARG A 168 -16.45 -0.04 0.07
C ARG A 168 -17.82 -0.02 0.75
N ASN A 169 -18.28 -1.17 1.22
CA ASN A 169 -19.59 -1.34 1.85
C ASN A 169 -19.71 -0.55 3.15
N GLU A 170 -18.62 -0.45 3.92
CA GLU A 170 -18.55 0.41 5.11
C GLU A 170 -18.77 1.88 4.75
N LYS A 171 -18.06 2.41 3.74
CA LYS A 171 -18.20 3.82 3.33
C LYS A 171 -19.56 4.12 2.73
N SER A 172 -20.11 3.21 1.91
CA SER A 172 -21.47 3.33 1.38
C SER A 172 -22.51 3.43 2.49
N ARG A 173 -22.40 2.58 3.54
CA ARG A 173 -23.29 2.65 4.71
C ARG A 173 -23.08 3.92 5.52
N LYS A 174 -21.82 4.28 5.80
CA LYS A 174 -21.44 5.44 6.61
C LYS A 174 -22.02 6.75 6.07
N TYR A 175 -21.98 6.96 4.76
CA TYR A 175 -22.44 8.21 4.15
C TYR A 175 -23.84 8.14 3.56
N ALA A 176 -24.61 7.07 3.84
CA ALA A 176 -25.99 6.94 3.38
C ALA A 176 -26.87 8.10 3.87
N ALA A 177 -26.72 8.52 5.14
CA ALA A 177 -27.47 9.66 5.69
C ALA A 177 -27.17 10.98 4.96
N ILE A 178 -25.90 11.20 4.59
CA ILE A 178 -25.48 12.38 3.81
C ILE A 178 -26.06 12.34 2.39
N ALA A 179 -26.13 11.15 1.79
CA ALA A 179 -26.77 10.99 0.50
C ALA A 179 -28.26 11.37 0.54
N SER A 180 -28.98 10.93 1.57
CA SER A 180 -30.38 11.30 1.79
C SER A 180 -30.57 12.80 2.03
N LEU A 181 -29.63 13.45 2.74
CA LEU A 181 -29.66 14.89 2.96
C LEU A 181 -29.51 15.67 1.65
N LEU A 182 -28.51 15.32 0.83
CA LEU A 182 -28.26 15.99 -0.45
C LEU A 182 -29.34 15.68 -1.50
N ALA A 183 -30.13 14.61 -1.33
CA ALA A 183 -31.21 14.27 -2.26
C ALA A 183 -32.32 15.33 -2.32
N LYS A 184 -32.36 16.26 -1.35
CA LYS A 184 -33.26 17.42 -1.37
C LYS A 184 -32.87 18.46 -2.42
N ASP A 185 -31.57 18.59 -2.68
CA ASP A 185 -31.00 19.65 -3.53
C ASP A 185 -30.58 19.13 -4.93
N PHE A 186 -30.40 17.81 -5.07
CA PHE A 186 -29.91 17.18 -6.29
C PHE A 186 -30.79 16.02 -6.75
N LYS A 187 -31.08 15.95 -8.06
CA LYS A 187 -31.94 14.89 -8.62
C LYS A 187 -31.36 13.48 -8.46
N LYS A 188 -30.04 13.36 -8.44
CA LYS A 188 -29.34 12.09 -8.29
C LYS A 188 -28.20 12.24 -7.29
N VAL A 189 -28.19 11.40 -6.26
CA VAL A 189 -27.10 11.36 -5.29
C VAL A 189 -26.54 9.95 -5.20
N SER A 190 -25.21 9.84 -5.14
CA SER A 190 -24.56 8.54 -4.97
C SER A 190 -23.32 8.65 -4.10
N VAL A 191 -23.08 7.62 -3.29
CA VAL A 191 -21.86 7.44 -2.51
C VAL A 191 -20.95 6.49 -3.26
N ALA A 192 -19.68 6.85 -3.40
CA ALA A 192 -18.67 5.97 -3.97
C ALA A 192 -17.35 6.05 -3.20
N ALA A 193 -16.79 4.88 -2.89
CA ALA A 193 -15.44 4.79 -2.37
C ALA A 193 -14.42 4.65 -3.51
N ILE A 194 -13.31 5.36 -3.42
CA ILE A 194 -12.12 5.13 -4.25
C ILE A 194 -11.10 4.36 -3.41
N ILE A 195 -10.87 3.10 -3.77
CA ILE A 195 -10.05 2.19 -2.98
C ILE A 195 -8.70 1.96 -3.65
N VAL A 196 -7.63 2.31 -2.94
CA VAL A 196 -6.25 2.03 -3.36
C VAL A 196 -5.56 1.35 -2.20
N GLY A 197 -5.06 0.14 -2.37
CA GLY A 197 -4.43 -0.61 -1.29
C GLY A 197 -3.14 0.04 -0.78
N ALA A 198 -2.83 -0.20 0.49
CA ALA A 198 -1.65 0.32 1.16
C ALA A 198 -0.32 -0.12 0.50
N LEU A 199 -0.32 -1.24 -0.23
CA LEU A 199 0.77 -1.77 -1.04
C LEU A 199 0.59 -1.47 -2.55
N GLY A 200 -0.26 -0.50 -2.90
CA GLY A 200 -0.42 0.00 -4.27
C GLY A 200 -1.36 -0.82 -5.16
N SER A 201 -2.29 -1.58 -4.59
CA SER A 201 -3.30 -2.27 -5.41
C SER A 201 -4.44 -1.34 -5.80
N TRP A 202 -4.92 -1.43 -7.04
CA TRP A 202 -5.97 -0.56 -7.58
C TRP A 202 -7.24 -1.38 -7.69
N ASP A 203 -8.32 -0.93 -7.05
CA ASP A 203 -9.61 -1.57 -7.18
C ASP A 203 -10.22 -1.32 -8.58
N PRO A 204 -10.50 -2.36 -9.40
CA PRO A 204 -11.16 -2.19 -10.70
C PRO A 204 -12.49 -1.44 -10.61
N ALA A 205 -13.22 -1.57 -9.51
CA ALA A 205 -14.51 -0.92 -9.33
C ALA A 205 -14.41 0.61 -9.14
N ASN A 206 -13.20 1.17 -8.94
CA ASN A 206 -12.98 2.62 -9.01
C ASN A 206 -13.23 3.17 -10.43
N ASP A 207 -12.99 2.37 -11.47
CA ASP A 207 -13.00 2.86 -12.85
C ASP A 207 -14.38 3.33 -13.30
N ALA A 208 -15.43 2.65 -12.87
CA ALA A 208 -16.81 3.06 -13.14
C ALA A 208 -17.11 4.43 -12.52
N VAL A 209 -16.57 4.69 -11.34
CA VAL A 209 -16.73 5.96 -10.61
C VAL A 209 -15.93 7.07 -11.30
N LEU A 210 -14.66 6.83 -11.61
CA LEU A 210 -13.80 7.82 -12.27
C LEU A 210 -14.35 8.26 -13.63
N ARG A 211 -14.92 7.34 -14.42
CA ARG A 211 -15.49 7.65 -15.74
C ARG A 211 -16.60 8.72 -15.70
N ARG A 212 -17.25 8.92 -14.55
CA ARG A 212 -18.35 9.89 -14.39
C ARG A 212 -17.85 11.34 -14.41
N PHE A 213 -16.72 11.61 -13.75
CA PHE A 213 -16.25 12.97 -13.50
C PHE A 213 -14.86 13.30 -14.04
N THR A 214 -14.11 12.31 -14.55
CA THR A 214 -12.74 12.51 -15.07
C THR A 214 -12.66 12.41 -16.59
N ASN A 215 -11.56 12.90 -17.18
CA ASN A 215 -11.28 12.76 -18.61
C ASN A 215 -10.75 11.36 -18.93
N LYS A 216 -11.36 10.66 -19.90
CA LYS A 216 -10.94 9.32 -20.36
C LYS A 216 -9.45 9.20 -20.67
N ARG A 217 -8.84 10.26 -21.26
CA ARG A 217 -7.40 10.30 -21.58
C ARG A 217 -6.53 10.33 -20.32
N TYR A 218 -7.01 10.94 -19.24
CA TYR A 218 -6.26 11.10 -18.00
C TYR A 218 -6.41 9.91 -17.04
N VAL A 219 -7.52 9.17 -17.09
CA VAL A 219 -7.78 8.05 -16.15
C VAL A 219 -6.61 7.07 -16.09
N SER A 220 -6.01 6.69 -17.22
CA SER A 220 -4.88 5.77 -17.23
C SER A 220 -3.69 6.27 -16.41
N LYS A 221 -3.33 7.54 -16.58
CA LYS A 221 -2.24 8.19 -15.82
C LYS A 221 -2.64 8.37 -14.36
N LEU A 222 -3.88 8.78 -14.08
CA LEU A 222 -4.40 8.96 -12.73
C LEU A 222 -4.29 7.69 -11.89
N ARG A 223 -4.68 6.52 -12.43
CA ARG A 223 -4.56 5.24 -11.71
C ARG A 223 -3.12 4.95 -11.29
N LYS A 224 -2.18 5.10 -12.22
CA LYS A 224 -0.74 4.90 -11.98
C LYS A 224 -0.25 5.82 -10.86
N LEU A 225 -0.58 7.11 -10.97
CA LEU A 225 -0.21 8.13 -10.01
C LEU A 225 -0.79 7.88 -8.60
N CYS A 226 -2.06 7.47 -8.48
CA CYS A 226 -2.66 7.09 -7.20
C CYS A 226 -2.01 5.84 -6.60
N VAL A 227 -1.70 4.84 -7.43
CA VAL A 227 -0.95 3.64 -7.01
C VAL A 227 0.43 4.01 -6.47
N SER A 228 1.16 4.87 -7.16
CA SER A 228 2.49 5.30 -6.70
C SER A 228 2.41 6.12 -5.42
N ASP A 229 1.46 7.03 -5.27
CA ASP A 229 1.27 7.78 -4.02
C ASP A 229 0.94 6.89 -2.83
N ALA A 230 0.19 5.80 -3.08
CA ALA A 230 -0.08 4.80 -2.06
C ALA A 230 1.19 4.13 -1.52
N ILE A 231 2.23 4.02 -2.36
CA ILE A 231 3.51 3.39 -2.02
C ILE A 231 4.50 4.42 -1.44
N ASN A 232 4.63 5.60 -2.06
CA ASN A 232 5.70 6.59 -1.85
C ASN A 232 5.86 7.09 -0.40
N HIS A 233 4.80 6.99 0.41
CA HIS A 233 4.79 7.52 1.77
C HIS A 233 5.29 6.51 2.82
N PHE A 234 5.81 5.35 2.40
CA PHE A 234 6.17 4.32 3.36
C PHE A 234 7.56 4.45 3.98
N ARG A 235 8.53 5.18 3.40
CA ARG A 235 9.95 5.20 3.83
C ARG A 235 10.15 4.86 5.31
N PRO A 236 10.35 3.57 5.64
CA PRO A 236 10.60 3.18 7.00
C PRO A 236 12.08 3.44 7.20
N HIS A 237 12.43 4.65 7.69
CA HIS A 237 13.72 4.95 8.30
C HIS A 237 14.90 4.26 7.57
N GLU A 238 15.39 4.80 6.45
CA GLU A 238 16.64 4.34 5.82
C GLU A 238 17.80 4.27 6.84
N SER A 239 17.72 5.07 7.89
CA SER A 239 18.56 5.03 9.07
C SER A 239 18.56 3.67 9.81
N ARG A 240 17.46 2.89 9.83
CA ARG A 240 17.43 1.54 10.44
C ARG A 240 18.16 0.49 9.59
N LEU A 241 18.09 0.60 8.26
CA LEU A 241 18.84 -0.30 7.37
C LEU A 241 20.34 0.02 7.43
N ARG A 242 20.71 1.29 7.60
CA ARG A 242 22.09 1.71 7.85
C ARG A 242 22.58 1.29 9.24
N GLU A 243 21.80 1.48 10.29
CA GLU A 243 22.14 1.05 11.66
C GLU A 243 22.28 -0.48 11.75
N ARG A 244 21.32 -1.26 11.24
CA ARG A 244 21.45 -2.72 11.26
C ARG A 244 22.54 -3.23 10.34
N ALA A 245 22.77 -2.60 9.17
CA ALA A 245 23.91 -2.94 8.33
C ALA A 245 25.24 -2.60 9.00
N ALA A 246 25.32 -1.49 9.74
CA ALA A 246 26.51 -1.12 10.53
C ALA A 246 26.73 -2.07 11.72
N ILE A 247 25.67 -2.45 12.44
CA ILE A 247 25.75 -3.41 13.54
C ILE A 247 26.16 -4.80 13.03
N LEU A 248 25.60 -5.26 11.91
CA LEU A 248 25.99 -6.54 11.29
C LEU A 248 27.40 -6.50 10.67
N ALA A 249 27.82 -5.35 10.13
CA ALA A 249 29.18 -5.16 9.63
C ALA A 249 30.22 -5.16 10.77
N ASN A 250 29.88 -4.56 11.92
CA ASN A 250 30.74 -4.56 13.11
C ASN A 250 30.80 -5.96 13.74
N ALA A 251 29.68 -6.67 13.83
CA ALA A 251 29.66 -8.06 14.34
C ALA A 251 30.47 -9.03 13.44
N ALA A 252 30.51 -8.80 12.13
CA ALA A 252 31.33 -9.58 11.21
C ALA A 252 32.83 -9.20 11.25
N ALA A 253 33.17 -8.02 11.79
CA ALA A 253 34.56 -7.60 12.00
C ALA A 253 35.15 -8.23 13.29
N ASP A 254 34.32 -8.47 14.30
CA ASP A 254 34.71 -9.10 15.57
C ASP A 254 34.90 -10.64 15.47
N GLU A 255 34.49 -11.26 14.36
CA GLU A 255 34.62 -12.72 14.12
C GLU A 255 35.87 -13.11 13.29
N ILE A 256 36.77 -12.17 12.95
CA ILE A 256 38.06 -12.53 12.34
C ILE A 256 39.03 -12.86 13.48
N PRO A 257 39.44 -14.13 13.68
CA PRO A 257 40.41 -14.45 14.70
C PRO A 257 41.75 -13.81 14.31
N ASP A 258 42.34 -13.09 15.28
CA ASP A 258 43.69 -12.56 15.16
C ASP A 258 44.65 -13.75 15.02
N PHE A 259 45.12 -13.99 13.80
CA PHE A 259 46.20 -14.95 13.57
C PHE A 259 47.48 -14.27 14.07
N ALA A 260 47.76 -14.48 15.36
CA ALA A 260 49.01 -14.08 15.97
C ALA A 260 50.19 -14.66 15.16
N ASP A 261 51.09 -13.76 14.80
CA ASP A 261 52.33 -14.01 14.06
C ASP A 261 53.31 -14.77 14.96
N ASP A 262 53.29 -16.11 14.90
CA ASP A 262 54.33 -16.97 15.48
C ASP A 262 55.61 -16.87 14.63
N SER A 263 56.35 -15.78 14.81
CA SER A 263 57.74 -15.69 14.37
C SER A 263 58.65 -16.39 15.38
N PRO A 264 59.52 -17.34 14.95
CA PRO A 264 60.37 -18.08 15.87
C PRO A 264 61.49 -17.20 16.43
N ALA A 265 61.68 -17.27 17.75
CA ALA A 265 62.79 -16.64 18.45
C ALA A 265 64.14 -17.25 17.99
N ASN A 266 65.06 -16.38 17.55
CA ASN A 266 66.48 -16.67 17.47
C ASN A 266 67.14 -16.43 18.85
#